data_AF-A0A7K8C2M4-F1
#
_entry.id   AF-A0A7K8C2M4-F1
#
_cell.length_a   1.000
_cell.length_b   1.000
_cell.length_c   1.000
_cell.angle_alpha   90.00
_cell.angle_beta   90.00
_cell.angle_gamma   90.00
#
_symmetry.space_group_name_H-M   'P 1'
#
loop_
_entity.id
_entity.type
_entity.pdbx_description
1 polymer ?
#
loop_
_entity_poly.entity_id
_entity_poly.type
_entity_poly.pdbx_seq_one_letter_code
_entity_poly.pdbx_strand_id
1 'polypeptide(L)'
;TFLTRARDLLRIRNQLVRECLAELLSTFMLIIITLSGAAQSITSFEMKGNFLTSYLAGALAIMAGIYTAGGISGAHMNPAFSLAMCLMEQFPWWKLPIFAVVQTLASFISAGAVYILYYDAIWHYSNGTLTVSGPRETASIFATYPADYVSTANGFLDQVIGTGVLIVGVMGVMDTRNKGVPKGLEPVVVALLVLSIESSMGSNCGCPLNPARDFGPRLFTYVAGWGPEVFRWVEGRGRGGD
;
A
#
# COMPACT_ATOMS: atom_id res chain seq x y z
N THR A 1 -33.29 18.83 17.81
CA THR A 1 -32.56 19.97 17.20
C THR A 1 -32.33 19.72 15.72
N PHE A 2 -32.08 20.72 14.88
CA PHE A 2 -31.72 20.53 13.46
C PHE A 2 -30.61 19.48 13.30
N LEU A 3 -29.58 19.54 14.15
CA LEU A 3 -28.47 18.58 14.20
C LEU A 3 -28.91 17.13 14.44
N THR A 4 -29.95 16.90 15.26
CA THR A 4 -30.49 15.56 15.51
C THR A 4 -31.17 15.01 14.26
N ARG A 5 -32.00 15.83 13.58
CA ARG A 5 -32.66 15.45 12.33
C ARG A 5 -31.65 15.22 11.20
N ALA A 6 -30.64 16.08 11.07
CA ALA A 6 -29.57 15.91 10.09
C ALA A 6 -28.76 14.63 10.36
N ARG A 7 -28.43 14.34 11.63
CA ARG A 7 -27.77 13.09 12.03
C ARG A 7 -28.62 11.87 11.64
N ASP A 8 -29.91 11.89 11.91
CA ASP A 8 -30.77 10.75 11.60
C ASP A 8 -30.93 10.51 10.09
N LEU A 9 -30.88 11.59 9.29
CA LEU A 9 -30.92 11.52 7.82
C LEU A 9 -29.59 11.03 7.22
N LEU A 10 -28.44 11.45 7.77
CA LEU A 10 -27.11 11.11 7.24
C LEU A 10 -26.50 9.84 7.86
N ARG A 11 -27.13 9.26 8.89
CA ARG A 11 -26.59 8.08 9.59
C ARG A 11 -26.68 6.84 8.71
N ILE A 12 -25.52 6.36 8.31
CA ILE A 12 -25.37 5.06 7.65
C ILE A 12 -25.64 3.95 8.68
N ARG A 13 -26.74 3.22 8.48
CA ARG A 13 -27.15 2.12 9.37
C ARG A 13 -26.59 0.76 8.94
N ASN A 14 -26.35 0.58 7.65
CA ASN A 14 -25.83 -0.67 7.11
C ASN A 14 -24.37 -0.87 7.53
N GLN A 15 -24.10 -1.96 8.26
CA GLN A 15 -22.79 -2.27 8.80
C GLN A 15 -21.74 -2.47 7.70
N LEU A 16 -22.09 -3.18 6.61
CA LEU A 16 -21.17 -3.39 5.49
C LEU A 16 -20.78 -2.07 4.82
N VAL A 17 -21.73 -1.15 4.62
CA VAL A 17 -21.43 0.17 4.04
C VAL A 17 -20.46 0.95 4.94
N ARG A 18 -20.64 0.88 6.27
CA ARG A 18 -19.71 1.51 7.22
C ARG A 18 -18.31 0.91 7.13
N GLU A 19 -18.21 -0.41 7.05
CA GLU A 19 -16.94 -1.13 6.90
C GLU A 19 -16.25 -0.78 5.58
N CYS A 20 -16.99 -0.77 4.46
CA CYS A 20 -16.45 -0.39 3.16
C CYS A 20 -15.96 1.07 3.15
N LEU A 21 -16.68 2.01 3.75
CA LEU A 21 -16.22 3.39 3.85
C LEU A 21 -14.98 3.52 4.74
N ALA A 22 -14.90 2.73 5.81
CA ALA A 22 -13.74 2.69 6.68
C ALA A 22 -12.51 2.13 5.92
N GLU A 23 -12.65 1.01 5.20
CA GLU A 23 -11.59 0.45 4.34
C GLU A 23 -11.19 1.39 3.21
N LEU A 24 -12.15 2.08 2.60
CA LEU A 24 -11.86 3.07 1.56
C LEU A 24 -10.98 4.19 2.14
N LEU A 25 -11.35 4.75 3.30
CA LEU A 25 -10.63 5.85 3.92
C LEU A 25 -9.26 5.44 4.47
N SER A 26 -9.17 4.31 5.16
CA SER A 26 -7.89 3.84 5.72
C SER A 26 -6.91 3.41 4.63
N THR A 27 -7.38 2.73 3.59
CA THR A 27 -6.55 2.41 2.42
C THR A 27 -6.17 3.69 1.67
N PHE A 28 -7.07 4.66 1.55
CA PHE A 28 -6.73 5.95 0.93
C PHE A 28 -5.58 6.64 1.68
N MET A 29 -5.66 6.70 3.01
CA MET A 29 -4.63 7.24 3.90
C MET A 29 -3.30 6.48 3.79
N LEU A 30 -3.36 5.15 3.78
CA LEU A 30 -2.19 4.30 3.57
C LEU A 30 -1.48 4.67 2.26
N ILE A 31 -2.22 4.70 1.15
CA ILE A 31 -1.63 4.85 -0.18
C ILE A 31 -1.18 6.28 -0.44
N ILE A 32 -1.97 7.30 -0.08
CA ILE A 32 -1.61 8.69 -0.36
C ILE A 32 -0.28 9.06 0.32
N ILE A 33 -0.07 8.65 1.58
CA ILE A 33 1.16 8.94 2.31
C ILE A 33 2.33 8.11 1.76
N THR A 34 2.11 6.80 1.52
CA THR A 34 3.15 5.90 0.99
C THR A 34 3.68 6.39 -0.36
N LEU A 35 2.79 6.67 -1.31
CA LEU A 35 3.20 7.11 -2.65
C LEU A 35 3.76 8.54 -2.62
N SER A 36 3.29 9.42 -1.72
CA SER A 36 3.89 10.76 -1.56
C SER A 36 5.32 10.69 -1.03
N GLY A 37 5.63 9.74 -0.13
CA GLY A 37 7.00 9.48 0.32
C GLY A 37 7.92 9.11 -0.85
N ALA A 38 7.47 8.19 -1.71
CA ALA A 38 8.20 7.80 -2.91
C ALA A 38 8.33 8.95 -3.91
N ALA A 39 7.24 9.68 -4.18
CA ALA A 39 7.23 10.84 -5.07
C ALA A 39 8.22 11.92 -4.59
N GLN A 40 8.24 12.22 -3.30
CA GLN A 40 9.17 13.18 -2.71
C GLN A 40 10.62 12.74 -2.87
N SER A 41 10.93 11.47 -2.62
CA SER A 41 12.29 10.94 -2.78
C SER A 41 12.75 11.02 -4.23
N ILE A 42 11.95 10.49 -5.17
CA ILE A 42 12.31 10.40 -6.59
C ILE A 42 12.38 11.78 -7.23
N THR A 43 11.33 12.59 -7.13
CA THR A 43 11.25 13.88 -7.85
C THR A 43 12.20 14.94 -7.32
N SER A 44 12.74 14.77 -6.10
CA SER A 44 13.73 15.66 -5.51
C SER A 44 15.18 15.24 -5.76
N PHE A 45 15.43 14.23 -6.60
CA PHE A 45 16.76 13.63 -6.78
C PHE A 45 17.37 13.21 -5.44
N GLU A 46 16.53 12.60 -4.58
CA GLU A 46 16.84 12.17 -3.23
C GLU A 46 17.24 13.27 -2.22
N MET A 47 17.17 14.55 -2.60
CA MET A 47 17.56 15.67 -1.73
C MET A 47 16.55 15.97 -0.63
N LYS A 48 15.31 15.51 -0.77
CA LYS A 48 14.22 15.68 0.22
C LYS A 48 13.71 14.35 0.78
N GLY A 49 14.31 13.24 0.40
CA GLY A 49 13.95 11.92 0.89
C GLY A 49 14.78 10.83 0.23
N ASN A 50 14.97 9.73 0.91
CA ASN A 50 15.62 8.54 0.41
C ASN A 50 14.75 7.30 0.68
N PHE A 51 15.30 6.14 0.39
CA PHE A 51 14.67 4.84 0.63
C PHE A 51 14.14 4.68 2.07
N LEU A 52 14.96 5.03 3.08
CA LEU A 52 14.54 4.93 4.49
C LEU A 52 13.38 5.87 4.81
N THR A 53 13.38 7.10 4.29
CA THR A 53 12.25 8.03 4.51
C THR A 53 10.97 7.55 3.82
N SER A 54 11.09 6.85 2.68
CA SER A 54 9.94 6.27 1.99
C SER A 54 9.32 5.13 2.80
N TYR A 55 10.15 4.29 3.41
CA TYR A 55 9.69 3.23 4.33
C TYR A 55 9.12 3.76 5.63
N LEU A 56 9.75 4.79 6.20
CA LEU A 56 9.20 5.46 7.36
C LEU A 56 7.81 6.05 7.04
N ALA A 57 7.64 6.69 5.87
CA ALA A 57 6.35 7.20 5.43
C ALA A 57 5.31 6.08 5.27
N GLY A 58 5.67 4.96 4.63
CA GLY A 58 4.79 3.79 4.47
C GLY A 58 4.35 3.20 5.81
N ALA A 59 5.29 2.95 6.71
CA ALA A 59 5.00 2.45 8.06
C ALA A 59 4.08 3.38 8.86
N LEU A 60 4.34 4.69 8.83
CA LEU A 60 3.48 5.68 9.50
C LEU A 60 2.09 5.78 8.83
N ALA A 61 2.00 5.55 7.53
CA ALA A 61 0.73 5.51 6.80
C ALA A 61 -0.13 4.33 7.27
N ILE A 62 0.47 3.16 7.50
CA ILE A 62 -0.21 1.99 8.06
C ILE A 62 -0.73 2.30 9.46
N MET A 63 0.10 2.91 10.32
CA MET A 63 -0.31 3.35 11.65
C MET A 63 -1.55 4.25 11.59
N ALA A 64 -1.51 5.28 10.75
CA ALA A 64 -2.61 6.22 10.57
C ALA A 64 -3.88 5.53 10.05
N GLY A 65 -3.74 4.62 9.08
CA GLY A 65 -4.86 3.85 8.54
C GLY A 65 -5.53 2.95 9.58
N ILE A 66 -4.74 2.26 10.41
CA ILE A 66 -5.27 1.42 11.50
C ILE A 66 -6.00 2.27 12.53
N TYR A 67 -5.44 3.40 12.97
CA TYR A 67 -6.16 4.31 13.88
C TYR A 67 -7.45 4.88 13.27
N THR A 68 -7.49 5.05 11.95
CA THR A 68 -8.64 5.62 11.24
C THR A 68 -9.82 4.65 11.17
N ALA A 69 -9.58 3.36 10.89
CA ALA A 69 -10.63 2.39 10.59
C ALA A 69 -10.70 1.18 11.54
N GLY A 70 -9.74 1.00 12.44
CA GLY A 70 -9.59 -0.21 13.26
C GLY A 70 -10.83 -0.53 14.10
N GLY A 71 -11.51 0.50 14.62
CA GLY A 71 -12.75 0.32 15.39
C GLY A 71 -14.02 0.09 14.57
N ILE A 72 -13.95 0.10 13.23
CA ILE A 72 -15.12 -0.03 12.33
C ILE A 72 -15.00 -1.27 11.44
N SER A 73 -13.92 -1.36 10.65
CA SER A 73 -13.69 -2.50 9.73
C SER A 73 -12.63 -3.47 10.21
N GLY A 74 -11.90 -3.13 11.28
CA GLY A 74 -10.65 -3.81 11.64
C GLY A 74 -9.43 -3.30 10.88
N ALA A 75 -9.61 -2.33 9.97
CA ALA A 75 -8.58 -1.73 9.12
C ALA A 75 -7.70 -2.77 8.41
N HIS A 76 -8.33 -3.64 7.62
CA HIS A 76 -7.60 -4.67 6.87
C HIS A 76 -6.63 -4.03 5.88
N MET A 77 -7.10 -3.05 5.09
CA MET A 77 -6.35 -2.26 4.09
C MET A 77 -5.57 -3.08 3.06
N ASN A 78 -5.71 -4.40 3.06
CA ASN A 78 -4.85 -5.34 2.39
C ASN A 78 -5.67 -6.61 2.04
N PRO A 79 -5.80 -6.96 0.73
CA PRO A 79 -6.48 -8.18 0.33
C PRO A 79 -5.83 -9.46 0.88
N ALA A 80 -4.50 -9.49 1.03
CA ALA A 80 -3.79 -10.63 1.60
C ALA A 80 -4.09 -10.80 3.10
N PHE A 81 -4.17 -9.70 3.85
CA PHE A 81 -4.58 -9.73 5.25
C PHE A 81 -6.06 -10.13 5.40
N SER A 82 -6.93 -9.59 4.53
CA SER A 82 -8.36 -9.98 4.51
C SER A 82 -8.54 -11.47 4.24
N LEU A 83 -7.74 -12.04 3.33
CA LEU A 83 -7.72 -13.47 3.05
C LEU A 83 -7.23 -14.27 4.26
N ALA A 84 -6.15 -13.83 4.91
CA ALA A 84 -5.66 -14.47 6.13
C ALA A 84 -6.73 -14.50 7.23
N MET A 85 -7.45 -13.39 7.44
CA MET A 85 -8.55 -13.33 8.40
C MET A 85 -9.71 -14.27 8.03
N CYS A 86 -9.98 -14.51 6.74
CA CYS A 86 -10.93 -15.54 6.31
C CYS A 86 -10.46 -16.95 6.67
N LEU A 87 -9.18 -17.25 6.40
CA LEU A 87 -8.56 -18.54 6.70
C LEU A 87 -8.53 -18.86 8.20
N MET A 88 -8.45 -17.84 9.04
CA MET A 88 -8.49 -17.95 10.50
C MET A 88 -9.91 -17.85 11.08
N GLU A 89 -10.94 -17.89 10.22
CA GLU A 89 -12.36 -17.78 10.59
C GLU A 89 -12.72 -16.50 11.36
N GLN A 90 -11.88 -15.46 11.26
CA GLN A 90 -12.10 -14.15 11.88
C GLN A 90 -12.83 -13.17 10.94
N PHE A 91 -12.99 -13.52 9.66
CA PHE A 91 -13.66 -12.68 8.67
C PHE A 91 -14.52 -13.50 7.70
N PRO A 92 -15.77 -13.08 7.39
CA PRO A 92 -16.64 -13.83 6.48
C PRO A 92 -16.11 -13.85 5.04
N TRP A 93 -15.98 -15.03 4.45
CA TRP A 93 -15.51 -15.24 3.08
C TRP A 93 -16.23 -14.41 2.01
N TRP A 94 -17.55 -14.20 2.14
CA TRP A 94 -18.32 -13.43 1.18
C TRP A 94 -17.98 -11.93 1.17
N LYS A 95 -17.41 -11.40 2.25
CA LYS A 95 -16.95 -10.00 2.33
C LYS A 95 -15.58 -9.79 1.69
N LEU A 96 -14.77 -10.84 1.56
CA LEU A 96 -13.42 -10.77 0.98
C LEU A 96 -13.38 -10.08 -0.40
N PRO A 97 -14.18 -10.50 -1.41
CA PRO A 97 -14.13 -9.83 -2.71
C PRO A 97 -14.58 -8.36 -2.63
N ILE A 98 -15.51 -8.03 -1.74
CA ILE A 98 -15.99 -6.66 -1.54
C ILE A 98 -14.87 -5.78 -0.97
N PHE A 99 -14.19 -6.25 0.08
CA PHE A 99 -13.05 -5.55 0.68
C PHE A 99 -11.92 -5.37 -0.33
N ALA A 100 -11.57 -6.41 -1.10
CA ALA A 100 -10.52 -6.34 -2.10
C ALA A 100 -10.80 -5.29 -3.18
N VAL A 101 -12.06 -5.21 -3.66
CA VAL A 101 -12.48 -4.19 -4.64
C VAL A 101 -12.41 -2.78 -4.02
N VAL A 102 -12.92 -2.60 -2.81
CA VAL A 102 -12.92 -1.31 -2.11
C VAL A 102 -11.48 -0.82 -1.84
N GLN A 103 -10.61 -1.70 -1.35
CA GLN A 103 -9.20 -1.40 -1.10
C GLN A 103 -8.49 -1.02 -2.41
N THR A 104 -8.71 -1.80 -3.48
CA THR A 104 -8.11 -1.51 -4.80
C THR A 104 -8.59 -0.16 -5.37
N LEU A 105 -9.89 0.13 -5.23
CA LEU A 105 -10.48 1.40 -5.66
C LEU A 105 -9.89 2.58 -4.87
N ALA A 106 -9.74 2.46 -3.55
CA ALA A 106 -9.09 3.47 -2.72
C ALA A 106 -7.66 3.73 -3.18
N SER A 107 -6.87 2.67 -3.41
CA SER A 107 -5.49 2.82 -3.88
C SER A 107 -5.40 3.49 -5.25
N PHE A 108 -6.31 3.17 -6.18
CA PHE A 108 -6.39 3.82 -7.49
C PHE A 108 -6.70 5.31 -7.36
N ILE A 109 -7.66 5.69 -6.52
CA ILE A 109 -8.03 7.08 -6.28
C ILE A 109 -6.86 7.84 -5.62
N SER A 110 -6.18 7.24 -4.63
CA SER A 110 -5.00 7.82 -4.00
C SER A 110 -3.85 8.04 -5.00
N ALA A 111 -3.62 7.11 -5.91
CA ALA A 111 -2.61 7.27 -6.96
C ALA A 111 -2.92 8.50 -7.84
N GLY A 112 -4.18 8.68 -8.25
CA GLY A 112 -4.61 9.89 -8.95
C GLY A 112 -4.40 11.17 -8.14
N ALA A 113 -4.72 11.14 -6.84
CA ALA A 113 -4.49 12.29 -5.96
C ALA A 113 -3.00 12.64 -5.84
N VAL A 114 -2.11 11.65 -5.71
CA VAL A 114 -0.66 11.86 -5.65
C VAL A 114 -0.10 12.34 -6.97
N TYR A 115 -0.58 11.82 -8.09
CA TYR A 115 -0.20 12.32 -9.43
C TYR A 115 -0.54 13.80 -9.59
N ILE A 116 -1.73 14.23 -9.16
CA ILE A 116 -2.12 15.65 -9.18
C ILE A 116 -1.26 16.47 -8.23
N LEU A 117 -1.04 15.98 -7.01
CA LEU A 117 -0.26 16.67 -5.97
C LEU A 117 1.20 16.91 -6.40
N TYR A 118 1.80 15.94 -7.09
CA TYR A 118 3.19 15.98 -7.56
C TYR A 118 3.32 16.25 -9.06
N TYR A 119 2.27 16.74 -9.72
CA TYR A 119 2.24 16.88 -11.18
C TYR A 119 3.47 17.63 -11.71
N ASP A 120 3.70 18.85 -11.23
CA ASP A 120 4.83 19.69 -11.67
C ASP A 120 6.19 19.03 -11.36
N ALA A 121 6.31 18.38 -10.21
CA ALA A 121 7.56 17.72 -9.79
C ALA A 121 7.87 16.49 -10.66
N ILE A 122 6.86 15.68 -10.98
CA ILE A 122 6.98 14.51 -11.87
C ILE A 122 7.36 14.97 -13.27
N TRP A 123 6.68 15.98 -13.81
CA TRP A 123 6.95 16.51 -15.15
C TRP A 123 8.35 17.13 -15.26
N HIS A 124 8.77 17.89 -14.25
CA HIS A 124 10.11 18.47 -14.19
C HIS A 124 11.20 17.40 -14.10
N TYR A 125 11.06 16.42 -13.20
CA TYR A 125 12.02 15.34 -13.02
C TYR A 125 12.16 14.49 -14.29
N SER A 126 11.03 14.09 -14.87
CA SER A 126 10.96 13.18 -16.02
C SER A 126 11.23 13.85 -17.38
N ASN A 127 11.45 15.17 -17.41
CA ASN A 127 11.55 15.95 -18.65
C ASN A 127 10.33 15.74 -19.57
N GLY A 128 9.16 15.63 -18.95
CA GLY A 128 7.87 15.42 -19.59
C GLY A 128 7.64 14.05 -20.24
N THR A 129 8.44 13.03 -19.90
CA THR A 129 8.27 11.67 -20.43
C THR A 129 8.01 10.68 -19.32
N LEU A 130 6.83 10.06 -19.32
CA LEU A 130 6.44 9.08 -18.31
C LEU A 130 6.96 7.68 -18.70
N THR A 131 8.09 7.26 -18.11
CA THR A 131 8.69 5.94 -18.37
C THR A 131 8.59 5.01 -17.16
N VAL A 132 8.57 3.71 -17.45
CA VAL A 132 8.56 2.63 -16.44
C VAL A 132 9.98 2.21 -16.06
N SER A 133 10.94 2.44 -16.94
CA SER A 133 12.34 2.10 -16.70
C SER A 133 13.28 3.20 -17.20
N GLY A 134 14.53 3.13 -16.75
CA GLY A 134 15.58 4.10 -17.06
C GLY A 134 15.85 5.06 -15.90
N PRO A 135 16.85 5.95 -16.03
CA PRO A 135 17.38 6.77 -14.93
C PRO A 135 16.43 7.86 -14.45
N ARG A 136 15.34 8.12 -15.16
CA ARG A 136 14.30 9.11 -14.83
C ARG A 136 12.90 8.49 -14.88
N GLU A 137 12.82 7.18 -14.66
CA GLU A 137 11.52 6.52 -14.54
C GLU A 137 10.75 7.07 -13.34
N THR A 138 9.42 7.06 -13.47
CA THR A 138 8.52 7.62 -12.45
C THR A 138 7.38 6.66 -12.12
N ALA A 139 7.36 5.47 -12.72
CA ALA A 139 6.32 4.48 -12.47
C ALA A 139 6.47 3.88 -11.08
N SER A 140 7.70 3.77 -10.57
CA SER A 140 8.01 3.24 -9.23
C SER A 140 7.48 4.11 -8.08
N ILE A 141 7.12 5.37 -8.35
CA ILE A 141 6.38 6.22 -7.41
C ILE A 141 5.06 5.55 -7.00
N PHE A 142 4.40 4.86 -7.93
CA PHE A 142 3.04 4.35 -7.77
C PHE A 142 3.00 2.86 -7.46
N ALA A 143 3.76 2.05 -8.19
CA ALA A 143 3.78 0.59 -8.05
C ALA A 143 5.20 0.07 -7.87
N THR A 144 5.35 -1.17 -7.42
CA THR A 144 6.67 -1.75 -7.16
C THR A 144 7.22 -2.47 -8.38
N TYR A 145 8.54 -2.39 -8.56
CA TYR A 145 9.23 -3.10 -9.64
C TYR A 145 10.42 -3.86 -9.06
N PRO A 146 10.69 -5.07 -9.53
CA PRO A 146 11.83 -5.87 -9.07
C PRO A 146 13.14 -5.19 -9.48
N ALA A 147 14.19 -5.38 -8.68
CA ALA A 147 15.55 -5.02 -9.08
C ALA A 147 15.99 -5.88 -10.28
N ASP A 148 16.88 -5.34 -11.11
CA ASP A 148 17.28 -5.96 -12.40
C ASP A 148 17.87 -7.38 -12.26
N TYR A 149 18.41 -7.73 -11.09
CA TYR A 149 19.00 -9.03 -10.79
C TYR A 149 18.02 -10.05 -10.21
N VAL A 150 16.78 -9.67 -9.93
CA VAL A 150 15.78 -10.54 -9.27
C VAL A 150 14.98 -11.29 -10.32
N SER A 151 14.98 -12.62 -10.26
CA SER A 151 14.11 -13.45 -11.11
C SER A 151 12.67 -13.44 -10.61
N THR A 152 11.70 -13.74 -11.48
CA THR A 152 10.28 -13.84 -11.09
C THR A 152 10.05 -14.86 -9.99
N ALA A 153 10.74 -16.00 -10.02
CA ALA A 153 10.65 -17.02 -8.98
C ALA A 153 11.15 -16.50 -7.62
N ASN A 154 12.27 -15.77 -7.60
CA ASN A 154 12.78 -15.19 -6.36
C ASN A 154 11.90 -14.04 -5.88
N GLY A 155 11.38 -13.19 -6.77
CA GLY A 155 10.43 -12.14 -6.41
C GLY A 155 9.12 -12.69 -5.85
N PHE A 156 8.63 -13.82 -6.37
CA PHE A 156 7.47 -14.51 -5.81
C PHE A 156 7.77 -15.02 -4.39
N LEU A 157 8.89 -15.71 -4.19
CA LEU A 157 9.29 -16.22 -2.88
C LEU A 157 9.48 -15.09 -1.86
N ASP A 158 10.15 -14.02 -2.27
CA ASP A 158 10.36 -12.79 -1.50
C ASP A 158 9.03 -12.23 -0.98
N GLN A 159 8.04 -12.09 -1.87
CA GLN A 159 6.72 -11.57 -1.49
C GLN A 159 5.89 -12.55 -0.64
N VAL A 160 6.02 -13.86 -0.86
CA VAL A 160 5.38 -14.87 0.01
C VAL A 160 5.95 -14.80 1.42
N ILE A 161 7.28 -14.78 1.57
CA ILE A 161 7.94 -14.75 2.88
C ILE A 161 7.64 -13.41 3.57
N GLY A 162 7.84 -12.28 2.90
CA GLY A 162 7.60 -10.95 3.49
C GLY A 162 6.16 -10.78 3.97
N THR A 163 5.19 -11.19 3.15
CA THR A 163 3.76 -11.10 3.52
C THR A 163 3.41 -12.08 4.64
N GLY A 164 4.02 -13.27 4.66
CA GLY A 164 3.88 -14.23 5.74
C GLY A 164 4.39 -13.67 7.08
N VAL A 165 5.58 -13.05 7.09
CA VAL A 165 6.15 -12.40 8.29
C VAL A 165 5.24 -11.26 8.78
N LEU A 166 4.72 -10.44 7.86
CA LEU A 166 3.74 -9.40 8.20
C LEU A 166 2.51 -10.00 8.89
N ILE A 167 1.86 -10.99 8.28
CA ILE A 167 0.63 -11.60 8.82
C ILE A 167 0.92 -12.23 10.18
N VAL A 168 1.97 -13.04 10.31
CA VAL A 168 2.35 -13.68 11.58
C VAL A 168 2.65 -12.64 12.66
N GLY A 169 3.38 -11.58 12.33
CA GLY A 169 3.72 -10.53 13.27
C GLY A 169 2.48 -9.76 13.75
N VAL A 170 1.57 -9.38 12.84
CA VAL A 170 0.31 -8.72 13.20
C VAL A 170 -0.56 -9.63 14.07
N MET A 171 -0.68 -10.92 13.71
CA MET A 171 -1.39 -11.89 14.56
C MET A 171 -0.74 -12.05 15.93
N GLY A 172 0.59 -12.04 16.00
CA GLY A 172 1.33 -12.08 17.26
C GLY A 172 1.01 -10.90 18.18
N VAL A 173 0.84 -9.69 17.62
CA VAL A 173 0.46 -8.47 18.35
C VAL A 173 -1.00 -8.52 18.83
N MET A 174 -1.90 -9.06 18.01
CA MET A 174 -3.34 -9.09 18.32
C MET A 174 -3.76 -10.27 19.21
N ASP A 175 -2.97 -11.34 19.29
CA ASP A 175 -3.29 -12.53 20.07
C ASP A 175 -3.18 -12.27 21.58
N THR A 176 -4.32 -12.29 22.27
CA THR A 176 -4.42 -12.06 23.71
C THR A 176 -3.76 -13.15 24.57
N ARG A 177 -3.34 -14.27 23.97
CA ARG A 177 -2.59 -15.34 24.65
C ARG A 177 -1.09 -15.05 24.73
N ASN A 178 -0.59 -14.12 23.91
CA ASN A 178 0.80 -13.68 23.92
C ASN A 178 1.04 -12.59 24.99
N LYS A 179 2.30 -12.18 25.15
CA LYS A 179 2.63 -10.98 25.92
C LYS A 179 2.02 -9.76 25.21
N GLY A 180 0.96 -9.23 25.80
CA GLY A 180 0.20 -8.13 25.21
C GLY A 180 1.02 -6.84 25.11
N VAL A 181 0.68 -6.05 24.09
CA VAL A 181 1.10 -4.65 23.98
C VAL A 181 0.15 -3.76 24.79
N PRO A 182 0.59 -2.59 25.29
CA PRO A 182 -0.32 -1.66 25.94
C PRO A 182 -1.45 -1.23 25.01
N LYS A 183 -2.67 -1.14 25.54
CA LYS A 183 -3.87 -0.80 24.77
C LYS A 183 -3.68 0.54 24.05
N GLY A 184 -4.01 0.56 22.76
CA GLY A 184 -3.86 1.71 21.89
C GLY A 184 -2.49 1.83 21.23
N LEU A 185 -1.50 1.01 21.60
CA LEU A 185 -0.18 0.96 20.95
C LEU A 185 -0.06 -0.15 19.90
N GLU A 186 -1.08 -0.99 19.72
CA GLU A 186 -1.13 -2.02 18.68
C GLU A 186 -0.76 -1.44 17.30
N PRO A 187 -1.33 -0.30 16.85
CA PRO A 187 -1.01 0.27 15.54
C PRO A 187 0.44 0.76 15.41
N VAL A 188 1.03 1.23 16.52
CA VAL A 188 2.44 1.67 16.56
C VAL A 188 3.36 0.47 16.38
N VAL A 189 3.08 -0.64 17.08
CA VAL A 189 3.89 -1.86 16.98
C VAL A 189 3.76 -2.49 15.59
N VAL A 190 2.55 -2.49 15.00
CA VAL A 190 2.35 -2.94 13.61
C VAL A 190 3.14 -2.09 12.62
N ALA A 191 3.18 -0.77 12.79
CA ALA A 191 3.99 0.11 11.94
C ALA A 191 5.49 -0.16 12.08
N LEU A 192 5.99 -0.36 13.31
CA LEU A 192 7.39 -0.73 13.54
C LEU A 192 7.74 -2.09 12.93
N LEU A 193 6.82 -3.05 12.95
CA LEU A 193 6.96 -4.33 12.27
C LEU A 193 7.11 -4.13 10.76
N VAL A 194 6.23 -3.33 10.13
CA VAL A 194 6.31 -3.06 8.69
C VAL A 194 7.60 -2.33 8.33
N LEU A 195 7.97 -1.29 9.08
CA LEU A 195 9.25 -0.60 8.89
C LEU A 195 10.44 -1.56 8.95
N SER A 196 10.40 -2.51 9.90
CA SER A 196 11.45 -3.52 10.05
C SER A 196 11.51 -4.47 8.86
N ILE A 197 10.36 -4.90 8.34
CA ILE A 197 10.27 -5.76 7.14
C ILE A 197 10.77 -5.00 5.93
N GLU A 198 10.28 -3.78 5.67
CA GLU A 198 10.70 -2.97 4.52
C GLU A 198 12.22 -2.71 4.55
N SER A 199 12.75 -2.31 5.71
CA SER A 199 14.18 -2.01 5.87
C SER A 199 15.10 -3.23 5.75
N SER A 200 14.58 -4.46 5.89
CA SER A 200 15.38 -5.69 5.85
C SER A 200 15.13 -6.56 4.61
N MET A 201 13.96 -6.43 3.99
CA MET A 201 13.49 -7.30 2.89
C MET A 201 12.97 -6.50 1.68
N GLY A 202 13.15 -5.19 1.66
CA GLY A 202 12.59 -4.35 0.61
C GLY A 202 13.46 -4.17 -0.64
N SER A 203 14.73 -4.58 -0.63
CA SER A 203 15.66 -4.34 -1.74
C SER A 203 15.32 -5.11 -3.02
N ASN A 204 14.73 -6.30 -2.92
CA ASN A 204 14.45 -7.13 -4.09
C ASN A 204 13.30 -6.58 -4.94
N CYS A 205 12.17 -6.27 -4.29
CA CYS A 205 10.91 -5.94 -4.97
C CYS A 205 10.17 -4.75 -4.35
N GLY A 206 10.80 -3.96 -3.48
CA GLY A 206 10.17 -2.81 -2.82
C GLY A 206 9.20 -3.14 -1.68
N CYS A 207 8.98 -4.42 -1.37
CA CYS A 207 8.09 -4.89 -0.30
C CYS A 207 6.64 -4.36 -0.37
N PRO A 208 5.88 -4.55 -1.46
CA PRO A 208 4.49 -4.11 -1.50
C PRO A 208 3.62 -4.78 -0.44
N LEU A 209 3.81 -6.09 -0.17
CA LEU A 209 3.12 -6.90 0.87
C LEU A 209 1.58 -6.89 0.82
N ASN A 210 1.00 -6.20 -0.17
CA ASN A 210 -0.39 -5.81 -0.22
C ASN A 210 -0.82 -5.71 -1.69
N PRO A 211 -1.68 -6.64 -2.17
CA PRO A 211 -2.15 -6.62 -3.55
C PRO A 211 -2.84 -5.32 -3.97
N ALA A 212 -3.64 -4.69 -3.10
CA ALA A 212 -4.31 -3.43 -3.42
C ALA A 212 -3.34 -2.25 -3.51
N ARG A 213 -2.26 -2.26 -2.71
CA ARG A 213 -1.20 -1.23 -2.70
C ARG A 213 -0.37 -1.21 -3.98
N ASP A 214 -0.29 -2.34 -4.67
CA ASP A 214 0.45 -2.44 -5.92
C ASP A 214 -0.48 -2.36 -7.14
N PHE A 215 -1.55 -3.18 -7.17
CA PHE A 215 -2.40 -3.31 -8.35
C PHE A 215 -3.22 -2.05 -8.65
N GLY A 216 -3.80 -1.40 -7.64
CA GLY A 216 -4.60 -0.18 -7.84
C GLY A 216 -3.79 0.96 -8.46
N PRO A 217 -2.64 1.34 -7.89
CA PRO A 217 -1.77 2.37 -8.45
C PRO A 217 -1.15 1.99 -9.80
N ARG A 218 -0.84 0.70 -10.02
CA ARG A 218 -0.38 0.20 -11.33
C ARG A 218 -1.44 0.34 -12.42
N LEU A 219 -2.70 0.06 -12.09
CA LEU A 219 -3.82 0.30 -13.00
C LEU A 219 -4.00 1.78 -13.30
N PHE A 220 -3.76 2.65 -12.31
CA PHE A 220 -3.74 4.11 -12.53
C PHE A 220 -2.64 4.51 -13.53
N THR A 221 -1.38 4.10 -13.31
CA THR A 221 -0.29 4.47 -14.23
C THR A 221 -0.48 3.92 -15.64
N TYR A 222 -1.07 2.73 -15.78
CA TYR A 222 -1.47 2.17 -17.07
C TYR A 222 -2.35 3.13 -17.89
N VAL A 223 -3.39 3.71 -17.27
CA VAL A 223 -4.32 4.61 -17.95
C VAL A 223 -3.87 6.07 -17.96
N ALA A 224 -2.97 6.47 -17.06
CA ALA A 224 -2.53 7.86 -16.88
C ALA A 224 -1.35 8.28 -17.77
N GLY A 225 -0.80 7.37 -18.58
CA GLY A 225 0.18 7.71 -19.64
C GLY A 225 1.46 6.88 -19.67
N TRP A 226 1.75 6.06 -18.64
CA TRP A 226 2.90 5.13 -18.68
C TRP A 226 2.64 3.94 -19.61
N GLY A 227 1.38 3.61 -19.88
CA GLY A 227 0.99 2.61 -20.86
C GLY A 227 1.23 1.16 -20.41
N PRO A 228 1.17 0.18 -21.33
CA PRO A 228 1.16 -1.25 -21.01
C PRO A 228 2.46 -1.79 -20.40
N GLU A 229 3.55 -1.03 -20.47
CA GLU A 229 4.84 -1.46 -19.90
C GLU A 229 4.76 -1.65 -18.38
N VAL A 230 3.85 -0.97 -17.68
CA VAL A 230 3.67 -1.12 -16.23
C VAL A 230 3.28 -2.53 -15.78
N PHE A 231 2.78 -3.37 -16.69
CA PHE A 231 2.44 -4.78 -16.44
C PHE A 231 3.43 -5.75 -17.10
N ARG A 232 4.47 -5.25 -17.78
CA ARG A 232 5.46 -6.10 -18.43
C ARG A 232 6.62 -6.36 -17.48
N TRP A 233 7.04 -7.62 -17.46
CA TRP A 233 8.33 -7.99 -16.92
C TRP A 233 9.42 -7.58 -17.92
N VAL A 234 10.42 -6.80 -17.48
CA VAL A 234 11.60 -6.54 -18.30
C VAL A 234 12.53 -7.74 -18.14
N GLU A 235 12.36 -8.73 -19.01
CA GLU A 235 13.23 -9.90 -19.07
C GLU A 235 14.60 -9.50 -19.64
N GLY A 236 15.68 -9.68 -18.87
CA GLY A 236 17.04 -9.71 -19.43
C GLY A 236 17.83 -8.39 -19.47
N ARG A 237 18.07 -7.75 -18.32
CA ARG A 237 19.14 -6.73 -18.18
C ARG A 237 20.48 -7.28 -17.65
N GLY A 238 20.70 -8.60 -17.73
CA GLY A 238 21.95 -9.24 -17.28
C GLY A 238 22.51 -10.35 -18.18
N ARG A 239 21.98 -10.53 -19.39
CA ARG A 239 22.48 -11.53 -20.36
C ARG A 239 22.49 -11.00 -21.78
N GLY A 240 23.30 -9.97 -22.03
CA GLY A 240 23.53 -9.47 -23.38
C GLY A 240 24.62 -8.41 -23.44
N GLY A 241 25.82 -8.81 -23.86
CA GLY A 241 26.81 -7.97 -24.52
C GLY A 241 27.96 -7.43 -23.66
N ASP A 242 29.11 -8.08 -23.82
CA ASP A 242 30.51 -7.65 -23.66
C ASP A 242 31.06 -7.21 -22.28
#